data_AF-A0A395IUM9-F1
#
_entry.id   AF-A0A395IUM9-F1
#
_cell.length_a   1.000
_cell.length_b   1.000
_cell.length_c   1.000
_cell.angle_alpha   90.00
_cell.angle_beta   90.00
_cell.angle_gamma   90.00
#
_symmetry.space_group_name_H-M   'P 1'
#
loop_
_entity.id
_entity.type
_entity.pdbx_description
1 polymer ?
#
loop_
_entity_poly.entity_id
_entity_poly.type
_entity_poly.pdbx_seq_one_letter_code
_entity_poly.pdbx_strand_id
1 'polypeptide(L)'
;MALHSQPSLQLAKNDFVKPVKNYRVMDVFGRNILTTEGEEWRRHKRIVGKSFGRESMGLVWEESLRQAEGMLGVWGRRMENGGEGKRLMDEGLRVGDAGSDTAILSLHVICAAGFGVPQLWEGEENEEVGKGTGRGEGNGAPDLGLNRPVGDHTIGFKDCLNFVLSGLLLIFLWPQWALKCSPIKRHGEVYKAFKETNAIRD
;
A
#
# COMPACT_ATOMS: atom_id res chain seq x y z
N MET A 1 33.63 -54.44 2.10
CA MET A 1 33.70 -53.00 2.42
C MET A 1 32.83 -52.27 1.39
N ALA A 2 31.50 -52.27 1.59
CA ALA A 2 30.54 -51.68 0.66
C ALA A 2 30.11 -50.33 1.22
N LEU A 3 30.49 -49.26 0.53
CA LEU A 3 30.12 -47.89 0.87
C LEU A 3 28.61 -47.72 0.66
N HIS A 4 27.90 -47.46 1.74
CA HIS A 4 26.50 -47.11 1.75
C HIS A 4 26.37 -45.69 1.17
N SER A 5 26.06 -45.60 -0.13
CA SER A 5 25.78 -44.33 -0.80
C SER A 5 24.45 -43.78 -0.29
N GLN A 6 24.51 -42.79 0.59
CA GLN A 6 23.34 -42.03 1.03
C GLN A 6 22.82 -41.23 -0.19
N PRO A 7 21.53 -41.32 -0.55
CA PRO A 7 20.96 -40.46 -1.58
C PRO A 7 21.02 -39.02 -1.07
N SER A 8 21.81 -38.18 -1.75
CA SER A 8 21.83 -36.76 -1.47
C SER A 8 20.44 -36.19 -1.78
N LEU A 9 19.79 -35.62 -0.78
CA LEU A 9 18.54 -34.86 -0.89
C LEU A 9 18.79 -33.58 -1.72
N GLN A 10 19.01 -33.74 -3.02
CA GLN A 10 18.94 -32.64 -3.98
C GLN A 10 17.48 -32.57 -4.46
N LEU A 11 16.61 -32.02 -3.61
CA LEU A 11 15.24 -31.68 -4.00
C LEU A 11 15.29 -30.78 -5.24
N ALA A 12 14.77 -31.26 -6.37
CA ALA A 12 14.78 -30.46 -7.58
C ALA A 12 13.85 -29.25 -7.37
N LYS A 13 14.23 -28.07 -7.88
CA LYS A 13 13.43 -26.84 -7.76
C LYS A 13 11.98 -26.95 -8.26
N ASN A 14 11.64 -28.03 -8.96
CA ASN A 14 10.30 -28.31 -9.48
C ASN A 14 9.46 -29.24 -8.58
N ASP A 15 10.05 -29.84 -7.54
CA ASP A 15 9.36 -30.78 -6.66
C ASP A 15 8.48 -30.05 -5.62
N PHE A 16 8.74 -28.76 -5.40
CA PHE A 16 7.94 -27.91 -4.51
C PHE A 16 7.07 -26.94 -5.33
N VAL A 17 5.87 -27.40 -5.66
CA VAL A 17 4.85 -26.58 -6.33
C VAL A 17 4.00 -25.90 -5.27
N LYS A 18 3.78 -24.59 -5.39
CA LYS A 18 2.92 -23.89 -4.45
C LYS A 18 1.47 -24.37 -4.58
N PRO A 19 0.72 -24.48 -3.47
CA PRO A 19 -0.68 -24.90 -3.50
C PRO A 19 -1.57 -23.79 -4.06
N VAL A 20 -1.65 -23.67 -5.39
CA VAL A 20 -2.45 -22.65 -6.11
C VAL A 20 -3.91 -22.61 -5.69
N LYS A 21 -4.47 -23.74 -5.25
CA LYS A 21 -5.85 -23.84 -4.75
C LYS A 21 -6.13 -22.87 -3.60
N ASN A 22 -5.14 -22.58 -2.76
CA ASN A 22 -5.27 -21.66 -1.62
C ASN A 22 -5.37 -20.19 -2.06
N TYR A 23 -4.98 -19.88 -3.30
CA TYR A 23 -4.93 -18.52 -3.84
C TYR A 23 -6.12 -18.21 -4.75
N ARG A 24 -7.11 -19.09 -4.84
CA ARG A 24 -8.29 -18.92 -5.72
C ARG A 24 -9.05 -17.63 -5.46
N VAL A 25 -9.05 -17.12 -4.22
CA VAL A 25 -9.64 -15.81 -3.90
C VAL A 25 -8.98 -14.66 -4.68
N MET A 26 -7.70 -14.80 -5.03
CA MET A 26 -6.96 -13.81 -5.80
C MET A 26 -7.21 -13.88 -7.31
N ASP A 27 -7.98 -14.87 -7.81
CA ASP A 27 -8.36 -14.93 -9.23
C ASP A 27 -9.32 -13.80 -9.63
N VAL A 28 -9.88 -13.05 -8.65
CA VAL A 28 -10.66 -11.84 -8.90
C VAL A 28 -9.86 -10.78 -9.66
N PHE A 29 -8.53 -10.74 -9.46
CA PHE A 29 -7.62 -9.88 -10.20
C PHE A 29 -7.12 -10.50 -11.52
N GLY A 30 -7.69 -11.62 -11.93
CA GLY A 30 -7.23 -12.42 -13.06
C GLY A 30 -6.00 -13.28 -12.74
N ARG A 31 -5.47 -13.95 -13.77
CA ARG A 31 -4.28 -14.81 -13.67
C ARG A 31 -3.06 -13.95 -13.31
N ASN A 32 -2.45 -14.22 -12.16
CA ASN A 32 -1.35 -13.42 -11.62
C ASN A 32 -0.25 -14.31 -11.02
N ILE A 33 0.87 -13.70 -10.60
CA ILE A 33 2.03 -14.45 -10.06
C ILE A 33 1.68 -15.31 -8.85
N LEU A 34 0.59 -14.98 -8.12
CA LEU A 34 0.13 -15.76 -6.99
C LEU A 34 -0.78 -16.93 -7.39
N THR A 35 -1.50 -16.83 -8.50
CA THR A 35 -2.50 -17.84 -8.89
C THR A 35 -2.00 -18.80 -9.96
N THR A 36 -0.89 -18.49 -10.63
CA THR A 36 -0.28 -19.30 -11.69
C THR A 36 0.92 -20.11 -11.23
N GLU A 37 1.20 -21.24 -11.89
CA GLU A 37 2.39 -22.09 -11.67
C GLU A 37 3.03 -22.54 -12.99
N GLY A 38 4.25 -23.09 -12.91
CA GLY A 38 4.96 -23.63 -14.07
C GLY A 38 5.41 -22.56 -15.08
N GLU A 39 5.22 -22.82 -16.38
CA GLU A 39 5.66 -21.92 -17.47
C GLU A 39 5.02 -20.54 -17.40
N GLU A 40 3.74 -20.47 -17.04
CA GLU A 40 3.04 -19.20 -16.92
C GLU A 40 3.56 -18.37 -15.75
N TRP A 41 3.80 -19.00 -14.61
CA TRP A 41 4.44 -18.33 -13.48
C TRP A 41 5.84 -17.81 -13.86
N ARG A 42 6.65 -18.59 -14.60
CA ARG A 42 7.95 -18.12 -15.09
C ARG A 42 7.81 -16.91 -15.99
N ARG A 43 6.78 -16.86 -16.84
CA ARG A 43 6.47 -15.70 -17.69
C ARG A 43 6.11 -14.48 -16.85
N HIS A 44 5.15 -14.61 -15.93
CA HIS A 44 4.73 -13.51 -15.04
C HIS A 44 5.91 -13.00 -14.20
N LYS A 45 6.67 -13.90 -13.59
CA LYS A 45 7.87 -13.57 -12.80
C LYS A 45 8.92 -12.83 -13.63
N ARG A 46 9.15 -13.24 -14.89
CA ARG A 46 10.12 -12.58 -15.77
C ARG A 46 9.70 -11.14 -16.10
N ILE A 47 8.41 -10.90 -16.33
CA ILE A 47 7.88 -9.57 -16.62
C ILE A 47 7.99 -8.69 -15.37
N VAL A 48 7.45 -9.15 -14.25
CA VAL A 48 7.46 -8.42 -12.96
C VAL A 48 8.87 -8.14 -12.48
N GLY A 49 9.79 -9.10 -12.63
CA GLY A 49 11.17 -8.97 -12.16
C GLY A 49 11.94 -7.80 -12.77
N LYS A 50 11.54 -7.28 -13.95
CA LYS A 50 12.15 -6.08 -14.55
C LYS A 50 11.90 -4.83 -13.70
N SER A 51 10.73 -4.75 -13.06
CA SER A 51 10.34 -3.63 -12.19
C SER A 51 10.98 -3.67 -10.81
N PHE A 52 11.72 -4.74 -10.48
CA PHE A 52 12.43 -4.90 -9.20
C PHE A 52 13.96 -5.00 -9.40
N GLY A 53 14.47 -4.33 -10.44
CA GLY A 53 15.90 -4.22 -10.72
C GLY A 53 16.60 -3.23 -9.78
N ARG A 54 17.94 -3.24 -9.79
CA ARG A 54 18.77 -2.36 -8.93
C ARG A 54 18.42 -0.88 -9.06
N GLU A 55 18.16 -0.41 -10.28
CA GLU A 55 17.79 0.98 -10.55
C GLU A 55 16.45 1.35 -9.90
N SER A 56 15.40 0.53 -10.10
CA SER A 56 14.09 0.75 -9.45
C SER A 56 14.17 0.70 -7.92
N MET A 57 15.03 -0.15 -7.37
CA MET A 57 15.23 -0.25 -5.92
C MET A 57 15.99 0.97 -5.36
N GLY A 58 16.76 1.68 -6.19
CA GLY A 58 17.36 2.96 -5.82
C GLY A 58 16.29 4.02 -5.52
N LEU A 59 15.28 4.14 -6.39
CA LEU A 59 14.15 5.04 -6.18
C LEU A 59 13.34 4.66 -4.93
N VAL A 60 13.09 3.36 -4.74
CA VAL A 60 12.40 2.86 -3.54
C VAL A 60 13.19 3.23 -2.28
N TRP A 61 14.51 3.09 -2.29
CA TRP A 61 15.37 3.42 -1.15
C TRP A 61 15.33 4.90 -0.80
N GLU A 62 15.53 5.76 -1.81
CA GLU A 62 15.49 7.22 -1.65
C GLU A 62 14.14 7.69 -1.10
N GLU A 63 13.04 7.21 -1.68
CA GLU A 63 11.71 7.55 -1.20
C GLU A 63 11.43 6.99 0.19
N SER A 64 11.90 5.78 0.51
CA SER A 64 11.73 5.19 1.84
C SER A 64 12.41 6.03 2.91
N LEU A 65 13.59 6.58 2.62
CA LEU A 65 14.29 7.48 3.53
C LEU A 65 13.51 8.78 3.73
N ARG A 66 13.12 9.44 2.62
CA ARG A 66 12.33 10.68 2.65
C ARG A 66 11.04 10.52 3.44
N GLN A 67 10.31 9.44 3.20
CA GLN A 67 9.03 9.18 3.86
C GLN A 67 9.20 8.77 5.33
N ALA A 68 10.27 8.06 5.69
CA ALA A 68 10.57 7.72 7.07
C ALA A 68 10.92 8.97 7.89
N GLU A 69 11.68 9.90 7.33
CA GLU A 69 11.98 11.20 7.95
C GLU A 69 10.69 12.02 8.19
N GLY A 70 9.81 12.09 7.20
CA GLY A 70 8.50 12.73 7.34
C GLY A 70 7.63 12.09 8.43
N MET A 71 7.61 10.75 8.51
CA MET A 71 6.92 10.00 9.57
C MET A 71 7.45 10.37 10.97
N LEU A 72 8.78 10.46 11.14
CA LEU A 72 9.40 10.90 12.40
C LEU A 72 8.99 12.34 12.74
N GLY A 73 8.92 13.23 11.75
CA GLY A 73 8.43 14.60 11.92
C GLY A 73 6.98 14.65 12.40
N VAL A 74 6.11 13.79 11.85
CA VAL A 74 4.72 13.64 12.31
C VAL A 74 4.67 13.16 13.76
N TRP A 75 5.45 12.16 14.13
CA TRP A 75 5.51 11.67 15.51
C TRP A 75 5.97 12.76 16.49
N GLY A 76 6.95 13.58 16.10
CA GLY A 76 7.38 14.75 16.87
C GLY A 76 6.25 15.78 17.06
N ARG A 77 5.58 16.19 15.98
CA ARG A 77 4.47 17.16 16.05
C ARG A 77 3.28 16.65 16.88
N ARG A 78 2.95 15.36 16.77
CA ARG A 78 1.87 14.74 17.54
C ARG A 78 2.18 14.74 19.05
N MET A 79 3.45 14.61 19.43
CA MET A 79 3.90 14.76 20.82
C MET A 79 3.73 16.20 21.33
N GLU A 80 4.11 17.20 20.53
CA GLU A 80 4.03 18.63 20.90
C GLU A 80 2.57 19.10 21.09
N ASN A 81 1.66 18.65 20.24
CA ASN A 81 0.24 19.01 20.28
C ASN A 81 -0.57 18.24 21.35
N GLY A 82 -0.01 17.17 21.93
CA GLY A 82 -0.67 16.24 22.85
C GLY A 82 -0.90 16.75 24.27
N GLY A 83 -0.57 18.00 24.60
CA GLY A 83 -1.05 18.67 25.81
C GLY A 83 -0.42 18.23 27.14
N GLU A 84 0.65 17.44 27.16
CA GLU A 84 1.46 17.26 28.37
C GLU A 84 2.85 17.85 28.11
N GLY A 85 3.09 19.03 28.69
CA GLY A 85 4.37 19.71 28.70
C GLY A 85 5.44 18.92 29.46
N LYS A 86 5.83 17.76 28.95
CA LYS A 86 6.97 16.99 29.42
C LYS A 86 8.08 17.11 28.39
N ARG A 87 8.94 18.08 28.69
CA ARG A 87 10.13 18.48 27.93
C ARG A 87 10.88 17.25 27.38
N LEU A 88 11.33 17.40 26.14
CA LEU A 88 12.22 16.58 25.29
C LEU A 88 13.52 16.04 25.92
N MET A 89 13.67 16.02 27.25
CA MET A 89 14.94 15.75 27.91
C MET A 89 15.06 14.38 28.60
N ASP A 90 13.97 13.59 28.74
CA ASP A 90 14.08 12.29 29.45
C ASP A 90 13.11 11.18 29.03
N GLU A 91 12.06 11.48 28.27
CA GLU A 91 11.12 10.44 27.81
C GLU A 91 11.16 10.36 26.28
N GLY A 92 11.59 9.21 25.78
CA GLY A 92 11.73 8.94 24.35
C GLY A 92 10.44 9.13 23.55
N LEU A 93 10.56 9.11 22.22
CA LEU A 93 9.46 9.31 21.28
C LEU A 93 8.31 8.32 21.53
N ARG A 94 7.16 8.80 22.01
CA ARG A 94 5.98 7.94 22.22
C ARG A 94 5.21 7.83 20.91
N VAL A 95 5.18 6.63 20.35
CA VAL A 95 4.44 6.31 19.14
C VAL A 95 3.08 5.74 19.52
N GLY A 96 2.00 6.38 19.07
CA GLY A 96 0.63 5.93 19.33
C GLY A 96 0.26 4.67 18.56
N ASP A 97 0.33 4.73 17.23
CA ASP A 97 0.01 3.61 16.34
C ASP A 97 1.07 3.43 15.24
N ALA A 98 2.16 2.76 15.61
CA ALA A 98 3.25 2.47 14.69
C ALA A 98 2.80 1.61 13.50
N GLY A 99 1.77 0.77 13.68
CA GLY A 99 1.28 -0.13 12.64
C GLY A 99 0.64 0.64 11.50
N SER A 100 -0.31 1.53 11.83
CA SER A 100 -0.97 2.37 10.83
C SER A 100 -0.01 3.35 10.16
N ASP A 101 0.90 3.97 10.93
CA ASP A 101 1.87 4.92 10.39
C ASP A 101 2.85 4.23 9.42
N THR A 102 3.31 3.02 9.73
CA THR A 102 4.19 2.24 8.84
C THR A 102 3.46 1.75 7.58
N ALA A 103 2.16 1.47 7.68
CA ALA A 103 1.33 1.14 6.53
C ALA A 103 1.19 2.34 5.57
N ILE A 104 1.00 3.54 6.12
CA ILE A 104 0.96 4.80 5.34
C ILE A 104 2.32 5.07 4.68
N LEU A 105 3.42 4.89 5.42
CA LEU A 105 4.79 4.98 4.90
C LEU A 105 4.96 4.04 3.69
N SER A 106 4.56 2.77 3.83
CA SER A 106 4.65 1.79 2.75
C SER A 106 3.82 2.20 1.53
N LEU A 107 2.61 2.72 1.74
CA LEU A 107 1.75 3.22 0.68
C LEU A 107 2.40 4.40 -0.06
N HIS A 108 2.97 5.36 0.66
CA HIS A 108 3.64 6.52 0.08
C HIS A 108 4.80 6.10 -0.84
N VAL A 109 5.62 5.15 -0.37
CA VAL A 109 6.74 4.61 -1.15
C VAL A 109 6.24 3.94 -2.43
N ILE A 110 5.18 3.14 -2.35
CA ILE A 110 4.58 2.47 -3.52
C ILE A 110 4.00 3.50 -4.50
N CYS A 111 3.34 4.55 -4.01
CA CYS A 111 2.81 5.63 -4.85
C CYS A 111 3.92 6.36 -5.61
N ALA A 112 5.01 6.73 -4.95
CA ALA A 112 6.09 7.46 -5.61
C ALA A 112 6.92 6.55 -6.53
N ALA A 113 7.41 5.42 -6.02
CA ALA A 113 8.32 4.56 -6.78
C ALA A 113 7.59 3.71 -7.84
N GLY A 114 6.34 3.33 -7.58
CA GLY A 114 5.54 2.49 -8.49
C GLY A 114 4.74 3.29 -9.51
N PHE A 115 4.24 4.48 -9.14
CA PHE A 115 3.35 5.26 -9.99
C PHE A 115 3.89 6.66 -10.32
N GLY A 116 5.04 7.06 -9.79
CA GLY A 116 5.61 8.39 -10.02
C GLY A 116 4.82 9.50 -9.33
N VAL A 117 4.08 9.20 -8.26
CA VAL A 117 3.24 10.17 -7.54
C VAL A 117 3.70 10.28 -6.08
N PRO A 118 4.64 11.21 -5.77
CA PRO A 118 5.13 11.44 -4.42
C PRO A 118 4.01 11.86 -3.47
N GLN A 119 4.03 11.33 -2.25
CA GLN A 119 3.05 11.64 -1.21
C GLN A 119 3.63 12.55 -0.12
N LEU A 120 2.73 13.26 0.57
CA LEU A 120 3.01 14.15 1.68
C LEU A 120 2.45 13.60 2.99
N TRP A 121 3.12 13.95 4.08
CA TRP A 121 2.61 13.73 5.43
C TRP A 121 1.69 14.85 5.92
N GLU A 122 0.96 14.58 7.01
CA GLU A 122 0.10 15.56 7.66
C GLU A 122 0.91 16.79 8.11
N GLY A 123 0.52 17.97 7.63
CA GLY A 123 1.21 19.23 7.93
C GLY A 123 2.43 19.51 7.04
N GLU A 124 2.71 18.68 6.04
CA GLU A 124 3.62 19.05 4.95
C GLU A 124 2.80 19.75 3.85
N GLU A 125 3.24 20.94 3.46
CA GLU A 125 2.66 21.70 2.34
C GLU A 125 3.54 21.47 1.10
N ASN A 126 2.94 21.10 -0.03
CA ASN A 126 3.67 21.16 -1.29
C ASN A 126 3.82 22.64 -1.68
N GLU A 127 5.05 23.16 -1.66
CA GLU A 127 5.34 24.51 -2.20
C GLU A 127 4.96 24.66 -3.68
N GLU A 128 4.69 23.55 -4.39
CA GLU A 128 4.33 23.54 -5.82
C GLU A 128 2.81 23.40 -6.11
N VAL A 129 1.92 23.21 -5.13
CA VAL A 129 0.46 23.02 -5.37
C VAL A 129 -0.34 24.30 -5.05
N GLY A 130 0.28 25.46 -5.26
CA GLY A 130 -0.30 26.79 -5.01
C GLY A 130 -0.96 27.47 -6.22
N LYS A 131 -0.78 27.00 -7.46
CA LYS A 131 -1.38 27.65 -8.64
C LYS A 131 -1.71 26.63 -9.73
N GLY A 132 -3.00 26.44 -10.02
CA GLY A 132 -3.37 25.62 -11.18
C GLY A 132 -4.84 25.30 -11.38
N THR A 133 -5.76 26.26 -11.23
CA THR A 133 -6.92 26.26 -12.14
C THR A 133 -6.37 26.48 -13.56
N GLY A 134 -6.18 25.43 -14.34
CA GLY A 134 -5.64 25.59 -15.69
C GLY A 134 -5.25 24.31 -16.38
N ARG A 135 -6.08 23.94 -17.35
CA ARG A 135 -5.74 23.12 -18.51
C ARG A 135 -4.39 23.59 -19.09
N GLY A 136 -3.33 22.80 -18.95
CA GLY A 136 -2.01 23.14 -19.47
C GLY A 136 -0.97 22.06 -19.21
N GLU A 137 -0.35 21.58 -20.28
CA GLU A 137 0.79 20.68 -20.30
C GLU A 137 1.96 21.25 -19.48
N GLY A 138 2.50 20.46 -18.56
CA GLY A 138 3.69 20.79 -17.79
C GLY A 138 4.09 19.59 -16.93
N ASN A 139 5.40 19.37 -16.77
CA ASN A 139 6.03 18.26 -16.03
C ASN A 139 5.77 18.32 -14.50
N GLY A 140 4.53 18.54 -14.07
CA GLY A 140 4.08 18.28 -12.70
C GLY A 140 3.50 16.87 -12.64
N ALA A 141 3.89 16.09 -11.63
CA ALA A 141 3.27 14.78 -11.40
C ALA A 141 1.75 14.95 -11.28
N PRO A 142 0.94 14.07 -11.92
CA PRO A 142 -0.51 14.18 -11.83
C PRO A 142 -0.95 14.12 -10.37
N ASP A 143 -1.63 15.17 -9.89
CA ASP A 143 -2.24 15.17 -8.57
C ASP A 143 -3.39 14.17 -8.57
N LEU A 144 -3.14 12.98 -8.01
CA LEU A 144 -4.12 11.89 -7.92
C LEU A 144 -5.24 12.17 -6.91
N GLY A 145 -5.34 13.38 -6.33
CA GLY A 145 -6.37 13.68 -5.35
C GLY A 145 -6.22 12.85 -4.08
N LEU A 146 -4.97 12.57 -3.70
CA LEU A 146 -4.68 11.57 -2.68
C LEU A 146 -5.05 12.03 -1.28
N ASN A 147 -4.76 13.29 -0.94
CA ASN A 147 -5.00 13.86 0.38
C ASN A 147 -6.22 14.79 0.43
N ARG A 148 -6.91 15.01 -0.69
CA ARG A 148 -8.10 15.87 -0.77
C ARG A 148 -9.15 15.19 -1.65
N PRO A 149 -10.43 15.20 -1.27
CA PRO A 149 -11.49 14.75 -2.16
C PRO A 149 -11.47 15.61 -3.43
N VAL A 150 -11.41 14.94 -4.60
CA VAL A 150 -11.48 15.59 -5.92
C VAL A 150 -12.85 15.32 -6.52
N GLY A 151 -13.50 16.33 -7.10
CA GLY A 151 -14.83 16.19 -7.68
C GLY A 151 -15.92 15.89 -6.64
N ASP A 152 -16.78 14.91 -6.92
CA ASP A 152 -17.93 14.53 -6.08
C ASP A 152 -17.58 13.48 -5.00
N HIS A 153 -16.30 13.17 -4.81
CA HIS A 153 -15.85 12.17 -3.82
C HIS A 153 -15.91 12.73 -2.40
N THR A 154 -16.29 11.89 -1.43
CA THR A 154 -16.43 12.34 -0.03
C THR A 154 -15.18 12.11 0.80
N ILE A 155 -14.29 11.24 0.35
CA ILE A 155 -13.05 10.85 1.03
C ILE A 155 -11.87 10.99 0.06
N GLY A 156 -10.68 11.33 0.58
CA GLY A 156 -9.46 11.35 -0.22
C GLY A 156 -9.11 9.94 -0.72
N PHE A 157 -8.45 9.82 -1.88
CA PHE A 157 -8.10 8.50 -2.42
C PHE A 157 -7.25 7.69 -1.44
N LYS A 158 -6.31 8.34 -0.73
CA LYS A 158 -5.44 7.68 0.26
C LYS A 158 -6.25 7.04 1.38
N ASP A 159 -7.21 7.79 1.93
CA ASP A 159 -8.09 7.32 2.99
C ASP A 159 -8.98 6.18 2.48
N CYS A 160 -9.57 6.36 1.30
CA CYS A 160 -10.38 5.35 0.61
C CYS A 160 -9.60 4.03 0.45
N LEU A 161 -8.39 4.10 -0.09
CA LEU A 161 -7.54 2.95 -0.29
C LEU A 161 -7.16 2.30 1.06
N ASN A 162 -6.83 3.10 2.08
CA ASN A 162 -6.50 2.58 3.40
C ASN A 162 -7.69 1.84 4.04
N PHE A 163 -8.91 2.37 3.91
CA PHE A 163 -10.13 1.72 4.39
C PHE A 163 -10.43 0.43 3.61
N VAL A 164 -10.28 0.44 2.28
CA VAL A 164 -10.48 -0.75 1.44
C VAL A 164 -9.44 -1.82 1.76
N LEU A 165 -8.16 -1.46 1.92
CA LEU A 165 -7.09 -2.39 2.27
C LEU A 165 -7.26 -2.96 3.69
N SER A 166 -7.56 -2.10 4.67
CA SER A 166 -7.84 -2.51 6.05
C SER A 166 -9.13 -3.33 6.18
N GLY A 167 -10.02 -3.21 5.21
CA GLY A 167 -11.28 -3.96 5.09
C GLY A 167 -11.26 -5.04 4.01
N LEU A 168 -10.10 -5.37 3.43
CA LEU A 168 -10.03 -6.20 2.23
C LEU A 168 -10.66 -7.57 2.46
N LEU A 169 -10.32 -8.22 3.58
CA LEU A 169 -10.92 -9.49 3.98
C LEU A 169 -12.43 -9.37 4.20
N LEU A 170 -12.91 -8.25 4.75
CA LEU A 170 -14.34 -7.99 4.95
C LEU A 170 -15.07 -7.88 3.60
N ILE A 171 -14.48 -7.18 2.63
CA ILE A 171 -15.03 -7.02 1.27
C ILE A 171 -15.06 -8.37 0.54
N PHE A 172 -14.02 -9.19 0.70
CA PHE A 172 -13.93 -10.50 0.03
C PHE A 172 -14.80 -11.57 0.69
N LEU A 173 -15.01 -11.52 2.01
CA LEU A 173 -15.75 -12.54 2.76
C LEU A 173 -17.24 -12.20 2.92
N TRP A 174 -17.61 -10.91 2.98
CA TRP A 174 -19.00 -10.49 3.13
C TRP A 174 -19.58 -9.85 1.86
N PRO A 175 -20.76 -10.31 1.40
CA PRO A 175 -21.43 -9.69 0.27
C PRO A 175 -21.90 -8.26 0.62
N GLN A 176 -22.02 -7.41 -0.40
CA GLN A 176 -22.26 -5.97 -0.27
C GLN A 176 -23.50 -5.60 0.57
N TRP A 177 -24.55 -6.41 0.48
CA TRP A 177 -25.76 -6.23 1.28
C TRP A 177 -25.52 -6.49 2.79
N ALA A 178 -24.63 -7.43 3.13
CA ALA A 178 -24.29 -7.75 4.51
C ALA A 178 -23.41 -6.66 5.15
N LEU A 179 -22.50 -6.06 4.37
CA LEU A 179 -21.70 -4.92 4.83
C LEU A 179 -22.57 -3.67 5.04
N LYS A 180 -23.57 -3.45 4.19
CA LYS A 180 -24.53 -2.33 4.33
C LYS A 180 -25.43 -2.47 5.56
N CYS A 181 -25.88 -3.69 5.87
CA CYS A 181 -26.80 -3.96 6.99
C CYS A 181 -26.09 -4.25 8.32
N SER A 182 -24.75 -4.26 8.34
CA SER A 182 -24.01 -4.57 9.56
C SER A 182 -24.13 -3.45 10.60
N PRO A 183 -24.35 -3.80 11.89
CA PRO A 183 -24.37 -2.82 12.98
C PRO A 183 -22.97 -2.27 13.36
N ILE A 184 -21.89 -2.80 12.77
CA ILE A 184 -20.51 -2.39 13.07
C ILE A 184 -20.12 -1.18 12.21
N LYS A 185 -19.76 -0.04 12.84
CA LYS A 185 -19.39 1.22 12.16
C LYS A 185 -18.32 1.04 11.07
N ARG A 186 -17.29 0.22 11.36
CA ARG A 186 -16.20 -0.11 10.43
C ARG A 186 -16.71 -0.72 9.11
N HIS A 187 -17.80 -1.49 9.14
CA HIS A 187 -18.34 -2.09 7.91
C HIS A 187 -19.00 -1.04 7.02
N GLY A 188 -19.63 -0.02 7.61
CA GLY A 188 -20.20 1.10 6.89
C GLY A 188 -19.14 1.96 6.20
N GLU A 189 -18.02 2.24 6.89
CA GLU A 189 -16.87 2.98 6.33
C GLU A 189 -16.21 2.22 5.18
N VAL A 190 -15.96 0.93 5.36
CA VAL A 190 -15.42 0.04 4.32
C VAL A 190 -16.36 -0.06 3.12
N TYR A 191 -17.67 -0.16 3.35
CA TYR A 191 -18.68 -0.18 2.29
C TYR A 191 -18.73 1.14 1.52
N LYS A 192 -18.66 2.29 2.22
CA LYS A 192 -18.61 3.61 1.58
C LYS A 192 -17.37 3.74 0.69
N ALA A 193 -16.20 3.40 1.21
CA ALA A 193 -14.95 3.44 0.45
C ALA A 193 -14.99 2.51 -0.78
N PHE A 194 -15.50 1.29 -0.61
CA PHE A 194 -15.68 0.35 -1.71
C PHE A 194 -16.63 0.87 -2.80
N LYS A 195 -17.72 1.54 -2.41
CA LYS A 195 -18.66 2.13 -3.37
C LYS A 195 -18.02 3.29 -4.14
N GLU A 196 -17.27 4.16 -3.46
CA GLU A 196 -16.55 5.27 -4.10
C GLU A 196 -15.46 4.75 -5.08
N THR A 197 -14.78 3.65 -4.75
CA THR A 197 -13.80 3.03 -5.67
C THR A 197 -14.45 2.49 -6.95
N ASN A 198 -15.63 1.87 -6.85
CA ASN A 198 -16.32 1.34 -8.03
C ASN A 198 -16.93 2.46 -8.90
N ALA A 199 -17.33 3.58 -8.30
CA ALA A 199 -17.86 4.73 -9.03
C ALA A 199 -16.84 5.38 -9.98
N ILE A 200 -15.53 5.15 -9.77
CA ILE A 200 -14.45 5.62 -10.66
C ILE A 200 -14.37 4.79 -11.95
N ARG A 201 -14.95 3.58 -11.95
CA ARG A 201 -14.86 2.63 -13.08
C ARG A 201 -15.93 2.84 -14.15
N ASP A 202 -16.99 3.59 -13.84
CA ASP A 202 -18.11 3.91 -14.74
C ASP A 202 -17.95 5.31 -15.34
#